data_AF-A0A1G6K7U8-F1
#
_entry.id   AF-A0A1G6K7U8-F1
#
_cell.length_a   1.000
_cell.length_b   1.000
_cell.length_c   1.000
_cell.angle_alpha   90.00
_cell.angle_beta   90.00
_cell.angle_gamma   90.00
#
_symmetry.space_group_name_H-M   'P 1'
#
loop_
_entity.id
_entity.type
_entity.pdbx_description
1 polymer ?
#
loop_
_entity_poly.entity_id
_entity_poly.type
_entity_poly.pdbx_seq_one_letter_code
_entity_poly.pdbx_strand_id
1 'polypeptide(L)'
;MFSMAEDRLPDSAVQWVVQSVDSEASIQSVEGMKGGTSSLLHRLSLQTDQGNVPVVLRRFHKKEWLRQEPDLVRHEMESLRQAADVQLPTPDLIAGDETGNGCGMPTVLMTCLQGDVDLQPENRAQWLDRLAEALVRIHDVPAEGFPWTYRPYIGKSDLRVPTWTRAPGAWQRALDRVMGAEPSFTPRFIHRDFHPANLLWSGGQVSGVVDWVNACQGPAAIDVGHCRVNLAMLFDVASADQFLAAYQDYAGSAFCWDPYWDLLSLFDFGSPQVYAGWEAFGISGLTEGLIKERVDRYIITLVKQLSS
;
A
#
# COMPACT_ATOMS: atom_id res chain seq x y z
N MET A 1 -15.45 14.26 -16.35
CA MET A 1 -16.36 13.62 -17.32
C MET A 1 -15.94 12.18 -17.40
N PHE A 2 -16.56 11.32 -16.58
CA PHE A 2 -16.14 9.92 -16.41
C PHE A 2 -16.43 9.14 -17.69
N SER A 3 -15.48 8.29 -18.09
CA SER A 3 -15.65 7.42 -19.24
C SER A 3 -16.55 6.25 -18.83
N MET A 4 -17.75 6.15 -19.40
CA MET A 4 -18.60 4.94 -19.31
C MET A 4 -17.89 3.65 -19.81
N ALA A 5 -16.68 3.75 -20.38
CA ALA A 5 -15.91 2.61 -20.83
C ALA A 5 -15.18 1.87 -19.71
N GLU A 6 -15.00 2.47 -18.53
CA GLU A 6 -14.34 1.80 -17.39
C GLU A 6 -15.28 0.81 -16.68
N ASP A 7 -16.59 1.02 -16.71
CA ASP A 7 -17.57 0.15 -16.04
C ASP A 7 -17.97 -1.09 -16.86
N ARG A 8 -17.56 -1.17 -18.13
CA ARG A 8 -17.95 -2.29 -19.01
C ARG A 8 -16.82 -3.30 -19.17
N LEU A 9 -17.01 -4.48 -18.59
CA LEU A 9 -16.11 -5.62 -18.79
C LEU A 9 -16.35 -6.27 -20.16
N PRO A 10 -15.29 -6.78 -20.83
CA PRO A 10 -15.46 -7.61 -22.01
C PRO A 10 -16.13 -8.94 -21.64
N ASP A 11 -16.90 -9.51 -22.57
CA ASP A 11 -17.64 -10.77 -22.36
C ASP A 11 -16.74 -11.91 -21.89
N SER A 12 -15.48 -11.95 -22.37
CA SER A 12 -14.49 -12.94 -21.95
C SER A 12 -14.12 -12.81 -20.46
N ALA A 13 -14.01 -11.59 -19.93
CA ALA A 13 -13.76 -11.37 -18.52
C ALA A 13 -14.98 -11.72 -17.66
N VAL A 14 -16.19 -11.39 -18.14
CA VAL A 14 -17.45 -11.78 -17.47
C VAL A 14 -17.53 -13.31 -17.35
N GLN A 15 -17.32 -14.03 -18.45
CA GLN A 15 -17.33 -15.50 -18.46
C GLN A 15 -16.26 -16.09 -17.55
N TRP A 16 -15.04 -15.56 -17.61
CA TRP A 16 -13.94 -16.03 -16.77
C TRP A 16 -14.22 -15.83 -15.28
N VAL A 17 -14.78 -14.68 -14.88
CA VAL A 17 -15.16 -14.43 -13.48
C VAL A 17 -16.24 -15.40 -13.01
N VAL A 18 -17.31 -15.59 -13.79
CA VAL A 18 -18.36 -16.56 -13.45
C VAL A 18 -17.77 -17.96 -13.29
N GLN A 19 -17.00 -18.44 -14.27
CA GLN A 19 -16.36 -19.76 -14.20
C GLN A 19 -15.39 -19.91 -13.02
N SER A 20 -14.76 -18.83 -12.57
CA SER A 20 -13.80 -18.85 -11.46
C SER A 20 -14.47 -18.83 -10.08
N VAL A 21 -15.68 -18.30 -9.98
CA VAL A 21 -16.43 -18.22 -8.71
C VAL A 21 -17.41 -19.40 -8.60
N ASP A 22 -18.31 -19.52 -9.56
CA ASP A 22 -19.34 -20.56 -9.65
C ASP A 22 -19.95 -20.52 -11.06
N SER A 23 -19.92 -21.65 -11.78
CA SER A 23 -20.38 -21.73 -13.18
C SER A 23 -21.86 -21.42 -13.37
N GLU A 24 -22.68 -21.53 -12.34
CA GLU A 24 -24.11 -21.20 -12.37
C GLU A 24 -24.39 -19.77 -11.88
N ALA A 25 -23.35 -19.03 -11.47
CA ALA A 25 -23.51 -17.67 -10.97
C ALA A 25 -23.89 -16.69 -12.09
N SER A 26 -24.56 -15.61 -11.68
CA SER A 26 -24.84 -14.47 -12.55
C SER A 26 -24.33 -13.18 -11.95
N ILE A 27 -23.66 -12.36 -12.77
CA ILE A 27 -23.19 -11.05 -12.35
C ILE A 27 -24.39 -10.09 -12.29
N GLN A 28 -24.65 -9.55 -11.09
CA GLN A 28 -25.73 -8.60 -10.82
C GLN A 28 -25.29 -7.16 -11.02
N SER A 29 -24.04 -6.83 -10.68
CA SER A 29 -23.47 -5.49 -10.87
C SER A 29 -21.97 -5.54 -11.14
N VAL A 30 -21.49 -4.51 -11.83
CA VAL A 30 -20.07 -4.22 -12.09
C VAL A 30 -19.87 -2.73 -11.84
N GLU A 31 -18.94 -2.39 -10.96
CA GLU A 31 -18.65 -1.01 -10.56
C GLU A 31 -17.14 -0.75 -10.63
N GLY A 32 -16.73 0.26 -11.39
CA GLY A 32 -15.34 0.73 -11.37
C GLY A 32 -14.99 1.33 -10.01
N MET A 33 -13.89 0.88 -9.40
CA MET A 33 -13.40 1.41 -8.13
C MET A 33 -12.43 2.57 -8.37
N LYS A 34 -12.62 3.67 -7.65
CA LYS A 34 -11.69 4.80 -7.63
C LYS A 34 -10.43 4.45 -6.83
N GLY A 35 -9.30 5.07 -7.16
CA GLY A 35 -8.06 4.96 -6.37
C GLY A 35 -6.97 4.07 -6.98
N GLY A 36 -7.32 3.19 -7.94
CA GLY A 36 -6.33 2.43 -8.70
C GLY A 36 -5.50 3.34 -9.62
N THR A 37 -4.27 3.67 -9.22
CA THR A 37 -3.39 4.51 -10.06
C THR A 37 -2.69 3.71 -11.14
N SER A 38 -2.50 2.40 -10.93
CA SER A 38 -1.63 1.52 -11.73
C SER A 38 -2.39 0.39 -12.45
N SER A 39 -3.58 0.03 -11.98
CA SER A 39 -4.45 -1.02 -12.52
C SER A 39 -5.91 -0.58 -12.58
N LEU A 40 -6.74 -1.30 -13.35
CA LEU A 40 -8.20 -1.14 -13.29
C LEU A 40 -8.75 -2.05 -12.20
N LEU A 41 -9.56 -1.50 -11.30
CA LEU A 41 -10.22 -2.24 -10.24
C LEU A 41 -11.73 -2.22 -10.48
N HIS A 42 -12.35 -3.40 -10.48
CA HIS A 42 -13.79 -3.56 -10.59
C HIS A 42 -14.32 -4.33 -9.38
N ARG A 43 -15.35 -3.80 -8.73
CA ARG A 43 -16.16 -4.57 -7.79
C ARG A 43 -17.28 -5.24 -8.57
N LEU A 44 -17.44 -6.55 -8.40
CA LEU A 44 -18.53 -7.30 -8.98
C LEU A 44 -19.37 -7.96 -7.89
N SER A 45 -20.68 -8.01 -8.09
CA SER A 45 -21.60 -8.73 -7.22
C SER A 45 -22.17 -9.92 -7.99
N LEU A 46 -21.90 -11.15 -7.52
CA LEU A 46 -22.38 -12.37 -8.15
C LEU A 46 -23.50 -12.98 -7.32
N GLN A 47 -24.61 -13.32 -7.97
CA GLN A 47 -25.65 -14.16 -7.37
C GLN A 47 -25.30 -15.63 -7.62
N THR A 48 -25.06 -16.36 -6.53
CA THR A 48 -24.83 -17.82 -6.49
C THR A 48 -26.01 -18.51 -5.79
N ASP A 49 -25.99 -19.85 -5.71
CA ASP A 49 -26.94 -20.63 -4.90
C ASP A 49 -26.80 -20.37 -3.39
N GLN A 50 -25.60 -20.00 -2.94
CA GLN A 50 -25.26 -19.64 -1.56
C GLN A 50 -25.58 -18.18 -1.22
N GLY A 51 -26.01 -17.39 -2.19
CA GLY A 51 -26.37 -15.98 -2.02
C GLY A 51 -25.48 -15.03 -2.81
N ASN A 52 -25.43 -13.77 -2.38
CA ASN A 52 -24.68 -12.73 -3.05
C ASN A 52 -23.20 -12.73 -2.62
N VAL A 53 -22.29 -12.93 -3.57
CA VAL A 53 -20.85 -13.02 -3.38
C VAL A 53 -20.17 -11.81 -4.03
N PRO A 54 -19.67 -10.84 -3.24
CA PRO A 54 -18.92 -9.71 -3.78
C PRO A 54 -17.44 -10.09 -4.01
N VAL A 55 -16.91 -9.74 -5.18
CA VAL A 55 -15.51 -9.98 -5.57
C VAL A 55 -14.88 -8.72 -6.16
N VAL A 56 -13.55 -8.67 -6.14
CA VAL A 56 -12.77 -7.60 -6.78
C VAL A 56 -11.93 -8.20 -7.90
N LEU A 57 -12.06 -7.62 -9.09
CA LEU A 57 -11.27 -7.95 -10.27
C LEU A 57 -10.25 -6.84 -10.51
N ARG A 58 -8.96 -7.18 -10.43
CA ARG A 58 -7.85 -6.28 -10.74
C ARG A 58 -7.27 -6.62 -12.10
N ARG A 59 -7.25 -5.66 -13.02
CA ARG A 59 -6.81 -5.85 -14.40
C ARG A 59 -5.64 -4.93 -14.75
N PHE A 60 -4.54 -5.53 -15.22
CA PHE A 60 -3.30 -4.83 -15.52
C PHE A 60 -3.26 -4.34 -16.96
N HIS A 61 -3.73 -3.11 -17.18
CA HIS A 61 -3.82 -2.49 -18.50
C HIS A 61 -2.53 -1.78 -18.94
N LYS A 62 -1.65 -1.42 -18.00
CA LYS A 62 -0.43 -0.65 -18.27
C LYS A 62 0.68 -1.54 -18.84
N LYS A 63 0.79 -1.56 -20.17
CA LYS A 63 1.82 -2.33 -20.88
C LYS A 63 3.26 -2.03 -20.44
N GLU A 64 3.55 -0.79 -20.06
CA GLU A 64 4.90 -0.44 -19.61
C GLU A 64 5.24 -1.07 -18.26
N TRP A 65 4.28 -1.10 -17.33
CA TRP A 65 4.48 -1.76 -16.05
C TRP A 65 4.66 -3.27 -16.23
N LEU A 66 3.84 -3.89 -17.09
CA LEU A 66 3.99 -5.32 -17.44
C LEU A 66 5.32 -5.65 -18.15
N ARG A 67 6.00 -4.68 -18.76
CA ARG A 67 7.36 -4.90 -19.30
C ARG A 67 8.43 -4.84 -18.23
N GLN A 68 8.24 -3.97 -17.24
CA GLN A 68 9.16 -3.79 -16.13
C GLN A 68 9.01 -4.92 -15.10
N GLU A 69 7.77 -5.36 -14.87
CA GLU A 69 7.37 -6.40 -13.92
C GLU A 69 6.46 -7.41 -14.64
N PRO A 70 7.04 -8.31 -15.45
CA PRO A 70 6.26 -9.29 -16.22
C PRO A 70 5.59 -10.36 -15.35
N ASP A 71 6.03 -10.52 -14.11
CA ASP A 71 5.56 -11.50 -13.12
C ASP A 71 4.52 -10.93 -12.16
N LEU A 72 4.01 -9.72 -12.40
CA LEU A 72 3.18 -8.97 -11.46
C LEU A 72 1.89 -9.69 -11.02
N VAL A 73 1.20 -10.37 -11.94
CA VAL A 73 0.02 -11.19 -11.59
C VAL A 73 0.42 -12.33 -10.66
N ARG A 74 1.51 -13.02 -10.98
CA ARG A 74 2.04 -14.12 -10.15
C ARG A 74 2.46 -13.59 -8.78
N HIS A 75 3.11 -12.44 -8.76
CA HIS A 75 3.54 -11.76 -7.54
C HIS A 75 2.35 -11.48 -6.64
N GLU A 76 1.31 -10.80 -7.13
CA GLU A 76 0.11 -10.54 -6.33
C GLU A 76 -0.60 -11.83 -5.89
N MET A 77 -0.67 -12.85 -6.74
CA MET A 77 -1.25 -14.15 -6.36
C MET A 77 -0.51 -14.79 -5.18
N GLU A 78 0.82 -14.85 -5.22
CA GLU A 78 1.60 -15.39 -4.10
C GLU A 78 1.53 -14.48 -2.87
N SER A 79 1.51 -13.15 -3.05
CA SER A 79 1.34 -12.19 -1.96
C SER A 79 0.02 -12.40 -1.22
N LEU A 80 -1.09 -12.60 -1.94
CA LEU A 80 -2.40 -12.89 -1.34
C LEU A 80 -2.41 -14.23 -0.62
N ARG A 81 -1.75 -15.27 -1.17
CA ARG A 81 -1.61 -16.55 -0.49
C ARG A 81 -0.82 -16.42 0.82
N GLN A 82 0.26 -15.64 0.83
CA GLN A 82 1.05 -15.39 2.03
C GLN A 82 0.29 -14.50 3.03
N ALA A 83 -0.47 -13.53 2.53
CA ALA A 83 -1.28 -12.62 3.33
C ALA A 83 -2.41 -13.34 4.09
N ALA A 84 -2.88 -14.49 3.61
CA ALA A 84 -3.86 -15.31 4.30
C ALA A 84 -3.37 -15.82 5.69
N ASP A 85 -2.06 -15.84 5.94
CA ASP A 85 -1.49 -16.18 7.26
C ASP A 85 -1.52 -15.00 8.26
N VAL A 86 -1.79 -13.78 7.78
CA VAL A 86 -1.89 -12.58 8.62
C VAL A 86 -3.13 -12.71 9.52
N GLN A 87 -2.98 -12.37 10.81
CA GLN A 87 -4.09 -12.39 11.78
C GLN A 87 -5.00 -11.15 11.64
N LEU A 88 -5.38 -10.82 10.41
CA LEU A 88 -6.28 -9.76 9.98
C LEU A 88 -6.99 -10.18 8.69
N PRO A 89 -8.18 -9.65 8.39
CA PRO A 89 -8.80 -9.88 7.09
C PRO A 89 -7.92 -9.33 5.94
N THR A 90 -7.61 -10.20 5.00
CA THR A 90 -6.95 -9.89 3.72
C THR A 90 -7.79 -10.48 2.59
N PRO A 91 -7.72 -9.95 1.36
CA PRO A 91 -8.43 -10.56 0.25
C PRO A 91 -7.92 -11.99 0.01
N ASP A 92 -8.83 -12.93 -0.13
CA ASP A 92 -8.49 -14.29 -0.53
C ASP A 92 -8.35 -14.33 -2.06
N LEU A 93 -7.31 -14.99 -2.54
CA LEU A 93 -7.15 -15.25 -3.96
C LEU A 93 -8.22 -16.23 -4.44
N ILE A 94 -9.00 -15.83 -5.45
CA ILE A 94 -9.97 -16.70 -6.13
C ILE A 94 -9.33 -17.30 -7.39
N ALA A 95 -8.77 -16.45 -8.26
CA ALA A 95 -8.15 -16.88 -9.51
C ALA A 95 -7.17 -15.82 -10.05
N GLY A 96 -6.29 -16.25 -10.96
CA GLY A 96 -5.42 -15.34 -11.70
C GLY A 96 -5.21 -15.80 -13.13
N ASP A 97 -5.03 -14.83 -14.04
CA ASP A 97 -4.70 -15.04 -15.44
C ASP A 97 -3.45 -14.22 -15.76
N GLU A 98 -2.27 -14.84 -15.65
CA GLU A 98 -0.98 -14.17 -15.89
C GLU A 98 -0.83 -13.72 -17.34
N THR A 99 -1.38 -14.49 -18.27
CA THR A 99 -1.21 -14.28 -19.72
C THR A 99 -2.24 -13.31 -20.31
N GLY A 100 -3.38 -13.17 -19.65
CA GLY A 100 -4.55 -12.48 -20.19
C GLY A 100 -5.34 -13.27 -21.24
N ASN A 101 -5.06 -14.56 -21.42
CA ASN A 101 -5.73 -15.38 -22.43
C ASN A 101 -7.22 -15.61 -22.13
N GLY A 102 -7.61 -15.61 -20.85
CA GLY A 102 -9.01 -15.73 -20.43
C GLY A 102 -9.71 -14.37 -20.31
N CYS A 103 -9.06 -13.41 -19.66
CA CYS A 103 -9.66 -12.11 -19.32
C CYS A 103 -9.39 -10.99 -20.34
N GLY A 104 -8.65 -11.29 -21.41
CA GLY A 104 -8.19 -10.34 -22.42
C GLY A 104 -7.01 -9.46 -21.98
N MET A 105 -6.56 -9.58 -20.73
CA MET A 105 -5.35 -8.96 -20.19
C MET A 105 -4.96 -9.60 -18.85
N PRO A 106 -3.70 -9.47 -18.40
CA PRO A 106 -3.27 -10.02 -17.12
C PRO A 106 -4.14 -9.53 -15.97
N THR A 107 -4.63 -10.44 -15.13
CA THR A 107 -5.73 -10.17 -14.18
C THR A 107 -5.63 -11.04 -12.92
N VAL A 108 -6.06 -10.48 -11.78
CA VAL A 108 -6.26 -11.20 -10.51
C VAL A 108 -7.71 -11.01 -10.05
N LEU A 109 -8.33 -12.07 -9.54
CA LEU A 109 -9.64 -12.08 -8.93
C LEU A 109 -9.51 -12.49 -7.46
N MET A 110 -10.11 -11.70 -6.58
CA MET A 110 -10.00 -11.88 -5.14
C MET A 110 -11.33 -11.57 -4.44
N THR A 111 -11.48 -11.99 -3.18
CA THR A 111 -12.66 -11.66 -2.39
C THR A 111 -12.75 -10.16 -2.10
N CYS A 112 -13.97 -9.63 -1.99
CA CYS A 112 -14.19 -8.24 -1.60
C CYS A 112 -14.32 -8.14 -0.08
N LEU A 113 -13.39 -7.45 0.57
CA LEU A 113 -13.48 -7.15 1.99
C LEU A 113 -14.55 -6.10 2.28
N GLN A 114 -15.07 -6.14 3.51
CA GLN A 114 -16.04 -5.17 4.02
C GLN A 114 -15.34 -4.04 4.79
N GLY A 115 -15.96 -2.86 4.79
CA GLY A 115 -15.46 -1.65 5.43
C GLY A 115 -15.05 -0.60 4.41
N ASP A 116 -14.70 0.57 4.94
CA ASP A 116 -14.41 1.76 4.15
C ASP A 116 -13.05 2.35 4.55
N VAL A 117 -12.41 3.07 3.63
CA VAL A 117 -11.22 3.85 3.97
C VAL A 117 -11.64 5.04 4.83
N ASP A 118 -11.05 5.19 6.02
CA ASP A 118 -11.25 6.32 6.91
C ASP A 118 -9.95 7.12 7.07
N LEU A 119 -9.90 8.30 6.44
CA LEU A 119 -8.80 9.26 6.58
C LEU A 119 -9.17 10.45 7.49
N GLN A 120 -10.38 10.48 8.06
CA GLN A 120 -10.84 11.55 8.94
C GLN A 120 -11.45 10.97 10.22
N PRO A 121 -10.69 10.14 10.97
CA PRO A 121 -11.21 9.47 12.14
C PRO A 121 -11.58 10.47 13.24
N GLU A 122 -12.69 10.21 13.94
CA GLU A 122 -13.10 11.00 15.09
C GLU A 122 -12.05 10.99 16.20
N ASN A 123 -11.43 9.82 16.43
CA ASN A 123 -10.33 9.65 17.38
C ASN A 123 -9.04 9.22 16.67
N ARG A 124 -8.23 10.20 16.29
CA ARG A 124 -6.96 9.98 15.61
C ARG A 124 -5.96 9.15 16.41
N ALA A 125 -5.92 9.32 17.74
CA ALA A 125 -4.96 8.60 18.57
C ALA A 125 -5.24 7.09 18.56
N GLN A 126 -6.51 6.71 18.71
CA GLN A 126 -6.94 5.31 18.61
C GLN A 126 -6.74 4.76 17.20
N TRP A 127 -7.04 5.56 16.17
CA TRP A 127 -6.85 5.16 14.78
C TRP A 127 -5.36 4.88 14.46
N LEU A 128 -4.43 5.73 14.91
CA LEU A 128 -2.98 5.50 14.75
C LEU A 128 -2.50 4.26 15.51
N ASP A 129 -3.04 4.03 16.70
CA ASP A 129 -2.77 2.83 17.51
C ASP A 129 -3.21 1.54 16.76
N ARG A 130 -4.42 1.52 16.20
CA ARG A 130 -4.92 0.36 15.42
C ARG A 130 -4.19 0.19 14.08
N LEU A 131 -3.79 1.29 13.44
CA LEU A 131 -2.96 1.26 12.23
C LEU A 131 -1.60 0.59 12.49
N ALA A 132 -0.97 0.93 13.63
CA ALA A 132 0.28 0.34 14.07
C ALA A 132 0.14 -1.15 14.43
N GLU A 133 -0.90 -1.50 15.20
CA GLU A 133 -1.23 -2.89 15.53
C GLU A 133 -1.38 -3.73 14.26
N ALA A 134 -2.08 -3.20 13.25
CA ALA A 134 -2.29 -3.91 12.01
C ALA A 134 -0.97 -4.23 11.28
N LEU A 135 -0.05 -3.27 11.24
CA LEU A 135 1.24 -3.47 10.60
C LEU A 135 2.11 -4.50 11.33
N VAL A 136 2.09 -4.53 12.67
CA VAL A 136 2.81 -5.56 13.44
C VAL A 136 2.29 -6.96 13.10
N ARG A 137 0.97 -7.15 12.98
CA ARG A 137 0.40 -8.45 12.59
C ARG A 137 0.84 -8.92 11.20
N ILE A 138 1.12 -8.00 10.28
CA ILE A 138 1.71 -8.34 8.97
C ILE A 138 3.15 -8.82 9.17
N HIS A 139 3.94 -8.08 9.94
CA HIS A 139 5.35 -8.39 10.17
C HIS A 139 5.60 -9.62 11.04
N ASP A 140 4.60 -10.11 11.77
CA ASP A 140 4.65 -11.38 12.50
C ASP A 140 4.61 -12.59 11.57
N VAL A 141 4.13 -12.44 10.33
CA VAL A 141 4.15 -13.50 9.33
C VAL A 141 5.60 -13.78 8.89
N PRO A 142 6.08 -15.02 8.98
CA PRO A 142 7.40 -15.39 8.49
C PRO A 142 7.51 -15.10 6.99
N ALA A 143 8.65 -14.53 6.58
CA ALA A 143 8.92 -14.29 5.17
C ALA A 143 9.53 -15.51 4.46
N GLU A 144 9.96 -16.54 5.20
CA GLU A 144 10.82 -17.61 4.68
C GLU A 144 10.19 -18.32 3.48
N GLY A 145 10.94 -18.41 2.38
CA GLY A 145 10.48 -19.04 1.14
C GLY A 145 9.65 -18.14 0.20
N PHE A 146 9.25 -16.93 0.63
CA PHE A 146 8.55 -16.00 -0.26
C PHE A 146 9.46 -15.52 -1.44
N PRO A 147 9.04 -15.60 -2.71
CA PRO A 147 9.98 -15.48 -3.84
C PRO A 147 10.61 -14.09 -4.05
N TRP A 148 9.96 -13.03 -3.60
CA TRP A 148 10.41 -11.65 -3.85
C TRP A 148 11.12 -11.06 -2.65
N THR A 149 12.25 -10.39 -2.91
CA THR A 149 13.05 -9.70 -1.89
C THR A 149 13.03 -8.20 -2.15
N TYR A 150 12.92 -7.44 -1.07
CA TYR A 150 12.93 -5.99 -1.07
C TYR A 150 14.12 -5.41 -1.84
N ARG A 151 13.82 -4.37 -2.63
CA ARG A 151 14.78 -3.43 -3.20
C ARG A 151 14.19 -2.02 -3.12
N PRO A 152 15.02 -0.96 -2.91
CA PRO A 152 14.56 0.41 -3.01
C PRO A 152 13.94 0.71 -4.39
N TYR A 153 12.93 1.59 -4.46
CA TYR A 153 12.38 1.99 -5.76
C TYR A 153 13.39 2.83 -6.55
N ILE A 154 14.16 3.68 -5.86
CA ILE A 154 15.16 4.54 -6.46
C ILE A 154 16.56 4.03 -6.08
N GLY A 155 17.41 3.81 -7.08
CA GLY A 155 18.80 3.45 -6.85
C GLY A 155 19.55 4.56 -6.13
N LYS A 156 20.48 4.21 -5.22
CA LYS A 156 21.29 5.20 -4.47
C LYS A 156 21.99 6.21 -5.38
N SER A 157 22.40 5.80 -6.58
CA SER A 157 23.02 6.65 -7.60
C SER A 157 22.11 7.76 -8.13
N ASP A 158 20.80 7.66 -7.95
CA ASP A 158 19.80 8.60 -8.49
C ASP A 158 19.21 9.51 -7.41
N LEU A 159 19.57 9.29 -6.14
CA LEU A 159 19.16 10.14 -5.03
C LEU A 159 19.77 11.55 -5.13
N ARG A 160 18.94 12.57 -5.01
CA ARG A 160 19.35 13.99 -5.11
C ARG A 160 18.65 14.81 -4.04
N VAL A 161 19.29 15.89 -3.62
CA VAL A 161 18.60 16.95 -2.85
C VAL A 161 17.52 17.55 -3.74
N PRO A 162 16.24 17.57 -3.32
CA PRO A 162 15.17 18.10 -4.15
C PRO A 162 15.33 19.60 -4.38
N THR A 163 15.02 20.08 -5.58
CA THR A 163 15.15 21.51 -5.92
C THR A 163 14.06 22.40 -5.32
N TRP A 164 12.93 21.80 -4.90
CA TRP A 164 11.77 22.52 -4.35
C TRP A 164 11.91 22.79 -2.84
N THR A 165 12.83 22.13 -2.14
CA THR A 165 12.93 22.20 -0.67
C THR A 165 13.39 23.57 -0.18
N ARG A 166 12.86 23.98 0.97
CA ARG A 166 13.34 25.14 1.75
C ARG A 166 14.38 24.74 2.80
N ALA A 167 14.68 23.44 2.93
CA ALA A 167 15.61 22.88 3.90
C ALA A 167 16.75 22.06 3.23
N PRO A 168 17.48 22.60 2.23
CA PRO A 168 18.46 21.82 1.45
C PRO A 168 19.58 21.22 2.31
N GLY A 169 19.97 21.88 3.40
CA GLY A 169 20.96 21.34 4.34
C GLY A 169 20.48 20.09 5.10
N ALA A 170 19.19 20.00 5.45
CA ALA A 170 18.62 18.81 6.06
C ALA A 170 18.58 17.66 5.04
N TRP A 171 18.13 17.95 3.82
CA TRP A 171 18.15 16.98 2.71
C TRP A 171 19.55 16.47 2.36
N GLN A 172 20.57 17.33 2.39
CA GLN A 172 21.95 16.89 2.17
C GLN A 172 22.40 15.94 3.27
N ARG A 173 22.14 16.25 4.55
CA ARG A 173 22.48 15.35 5.67
C ARG A 173 21.75 14.01 5.59
N ALA A 174 20.48 14.03 5.18
CA ALA A 174 19.70 12.82 4.95
C ALA A 174 20.30 11.97 3.81
N LEU A 175 20.66 12.62 2.70
CA LEU A 175 21.33 11.97 1.58
C LEU A 175 22.64 11.31 2.04
N ASP A 176 23.48 12.03 2.78
CA ASP A 176 24.74 11.50 3.32
C ASP A 176 24.50 10.25 4.20
N ARG A 177 23.45 10.26 5.03
CA ARG A 177 23.07 9.10 5.87
C ARG A 177 22.63 7.89 5.04
N VAL A 178 21.80 8.10 4.02
CA VAL A 178 21.26 7.03 3.15
C VAL A 178 22.34 6.46 2.23
N MET A 179 23.31 7.28 1.81
CA MET A 179 24.48 6.84 1.06
C MET A 179 25.45 6.00 1.89
N GLY A 180 25.38 6.10 3.22
CA GLY A 180 26.15 5.28 4.15
C GLY A 180 25.70 3.82 4.25
N ALA A 181 26.18 3.15 5.30
CA ALA A 181 25.86 1.77 5.59
C ALA A 181 24.35 1.60 5.90
N GLU A 182 23.77 0.58 5.29
CA GLU A 182 22.41 0.14 5.59
C GLU A 182 22.38 -0.53 6.98
N PRO A 183 21.39 -0.19 7.84
CA PRO A 183 21.20 -0.88 9.11
C PRO A 183 20.93 -2.38 8.89
N SER A 184 21.48 -3.23 9.75
CA SER A 184 21.14 -4.65 9.74
C SER A 184 19.66 -4.86 10.09
N PHE A 185 19.01 -5.81 9.43
CA PHE A 185 17.61 -6.16 9.70
C PHE A 185 17.40 -7.68 9.59
N THR A 186 16.33 -8.16 10.23
CA THR A 186 15.81 -9.52 10.01
C THR A 186 14.68 -9.43 8.98
N PRO A 187 14.75 -10.17 7.86
CA PRO A 187 13.68 -10.14 6.86
C PRO A 187 12.33 -10.59 7.43
N ARG A 188 11.27 -9.82 7.14
CA ARG A 188 9.87 -10.10 7.45
C ARG A 188 9.04 -10.05 6.18
N PHE A 189 7.85 -10.63 6.21
CA PHE A 189 6.87 -10.38 5.15
C PHE A 189 6.40 -8.93 5.30
N ILE A 190 6.63 -8.10 4.28
CA ILE A 190 6.29 -6.69 4.26
C ILE A 190 5.31 -6.40 3.13
N HIS A 191 4.41 -5.45 3.35
CA HIS A 191 3.40 -5.01 2.39
C HIS A 191 4.00 -4.12 1.28
N ARG A 192 5.05 -3.36 1.59
CA ARG A 192 5.76 -2.40 0.73
C ARG A 192 4.99 -1.15 0.30
N ASP A 193 3.66 -1.18 0.36
CA ASP A 193 2.79 -0.03 0.11
C ASP A 193 1.81 0.20 1.29
N PHE A 194 2.30 0.02 2.52
CA PHE A 194 1.45 0.14 3.71
C PHE A 194 1.20 1.60 4.05
N HIS A 195 -0.03 2.07 3.81
CA HIS A 195 -0.45 3.43 4.12
C HIS A 195 -1.94 3.51 4.44
N PRO A 196 -2.42 4.58 5.11
CA PRO A 196 -3.82 4.72 5.54
C PRO A 196 -4.90 4.41 4.50
N ALA A 197 -4.67 4.74 3.22
CA ALA A 197 -5.64 4.49 2.15
C ALA A 197 -5.73 3.03 1.67
N ASN A 198 -4.87 2.14 2.18
CA ASN A 198 -4.87 0.69 1.91
C ASN A 198 -5.45 -0.11 3.11
N LEU A 199 -6.02 0.59 4.11
CA LEU A 199 -6.71 -0.03 5.23
C LEU A 199 -8.21 0.27 5.16
N LEU A 200 -8.99 -0.77 5.39
CA LEU A 200 -10.43 -0.70 5.56
C LEU A 200 -10.78 -0.65 7.04
N TRP A 201 -11.83 0.08 7.35
CA TRP A 201 -12.29 0.34 8.71
C TRP A 201 -13.77 -0.02 8.86
N SER A 202 -14.11 -0.55 10.02
CA SER A 202 -15.49 -0.77 10.44
C SER A 202 -15.59 -0.68 11.95
N GLY A 203 -16.53 0.12 12.47
CA GLY A 203 -16.72 0.27 13.92
C GLY A 203 -15.48 0.75 14.67
N GLY A 204 -14.63 1.58 14.04
CA GLY A 204 -13.39 2.10 14.63
C GLY A 204 -12.26 1.06 14.75
N GLN A 205 -12.38 -0.09 14.08
CA GLN A 205 -11.36 -1.13 14.00
C GLN A 205 -10.92 -1.33 12.55
N VAL A 206 -9.69 -1.81 12.36
CA VAL A 206 -9.21 -2.25 11.04
C VAL A 206 -9.99 -3.50 10.65
N SER A 207 -10.75 -3.41 9.56
CA SER A 207 -11.54 -4.51 9.00
C SER A 207 -10.88 -5.19 7.82
N GLY A 208 -9.77 -4.64 7.31
CA GLY A 208 -8.95 -5.32 6.31
C GLY A 208 -7.76 -4.52 5.79
N VAL A 209 -6.82 -5.22 5.17
CA VAL A 209 -5.66 -4.64 4.48
C VAL A 209 -5.66 -5.09 3.03
N VAL A 210 -5.55 -4.15 2.10
CA VAL A 210 -5.67 -4.38 0.64
C VAL A 210 -4.43 -3.89 -0.12
N ASP A 211 -4.33 -4.27 -1.39
CA ASP A 211 -3.23 -3.89 -2.30
C ASP A 211 -1.88 -4.56 -2.04
N TRP A 212 -1.86 -5.89 -2.13
CA TRP A 212 -0.71 -6.73 -1.81
C TRP A 212 0.30 -6.92 -2.97
N VAL A 213 0.13 -6.19 -4.08
CA VAL A 213 0.94 -6.40 -5.31
C VAL A 213 2.43 -6.19 -5.12
N ASN A 214 2.83 -5.35 -4.16
CA ASN A 214 4.23 -5.02 -3.90
C ASN A 214 4.87 -5.85 -2.77
N ALA A 215 4.11 -6.74 -2.12
CA ALA A 215 4.55 -7.41 -0.91
C ALA A 215 5.82 -8.23 -1.15
N CYS A 216 6.76 -8.25 -0.22
CA CYS A 216 8.01 -8.97 -0.39
C CYS A 216 8.64 -9.35 0.95
N GLN A 217 9.76 -10.06 0.91
CA GLN A 217 10.61 -10.23 2.07
C GLN A 217 11.50 -9.00 2.25
N GLY A 218 11.49 -8.36 3.41
CA GLY A 218 12.29 -7.17 3.62
C GLY A 218 12.36 -6.66 5.05
N PRO A 219 12.99 -5.49 5.24
CA PRO A 219 13.04 -4.83 6.54
C PRO A 219 11.64 -4.30 6.92
N ALA A 220 11.07 -4.77 8.03
CA ALA A 220 9.81 -4.23 8.58
C ALA A 220 9.81 -2.70 8.71
N ALA A 221 10.97 -2.11 8.96
CA ALA A 221 11.14 -0.68 9.09
C ALA A 221 10.84 0.11 7.79
N ILE A 222 10.86 -0.52 6.61
CA ILE A 222 10.50 0.18 5.36
C ILE A 222 9.00 0.45 5.26
N ASP A 223 8.15 -0.46 5.72
CA ASP A 223 6.70 -0.23 5.79
C ASP A 223 6.38 0.83 6.84
N VAL A 224 7.08 0.80 7.98
CA VAL A 224 6.97 1.86 9.00
C VAL A 224 7.35 3.21 8.42
N GLY A 225 8.51 3.32 7.76
CA GLY A 225 8.97 4.55 7.11
C GLY A 225 8.00 5.04 6.03
N HIS A 226 7.50 4.13 5.18
CA HIS A 226 6.52 4.45 4.14
C HIS A 226 5.21 5.00 4.73
N CYS A 227 4.69 4.35 5.76
CA CYS A 227 3.47 4.79 6.44
C CYS A 227 3.66 6.16 7.11
N ARG A 228 4.80 6.37 7.78
CA ARG A 228 5.12 7.63 8.45
C ARG A 228 5.26 8.80 7.49
N VAL A 229 5.86 8.59 6.31
CA VAL A 229 5.91 9.61 5.26
C VAL A 229 4.50 10.00 4.82
N ASN A 230 3.60 9.03 4.59
CA ASN A 230 2.20 9.30 4.29
C ASN A 230 1.50 10.10 5.40
N LEU A 231 1.66 9.70 6.66
CA LEU A 231 1.06 10.39 7.81
C LEU A 231 1.60 11.82 7.97
N ALA A 232 2.90 12.03 7.75
CA ALA A 232 3.51 13.35 7.81
C ALA A 232 2.96 14.28 6.72
N MET A 233 2.76 13.76 5.50
CA MET A 233 2.17 14.51 4.39
C MET A 233 0.69 14.81 4.64
N LEU A 234 -0.09 13.80 5.03
CA LEU A 234 -1.53 13.86 5.21
C LEU A 234 -1.93 14.74 6.39
N PHE A 235 -1.20 14.63 7.51
CA PHE A 235 -1.56 15.25 8.77
C PHE A 235 -0.45 16.15 9.32
N ASP A 236 0.62 15.57 9.84
CA ASP A 236 1.74 16.26 10.47
C ASP A 236 2.78 15.26 10.99
N VAL A 237 3.95 15.78 11.38
CA VAL A 237 5.04 15.00 11.98
C VAL A 237 4.61 14.30 13.28
N ALA A 238 3.75 14.94 14.08
CA ALA A 238 3.30 14.38 15.35
C ALA A 238 2.49 13.09 15.17
N SER A 239 1.66 13.03 14.12
CA SER A 239 0.91 11.83 13.74
C SER A 239 1.85 10.70 13.32
N ALA A 240 2.91 11.02 12.56
CA ALA A 240 3.93 10.05 12.18
C ALA A 240 4.73 9.52 13.38
N ASP A 241 5.04 10.38 14.35
CA ASP A 241 5.76 10.00 15.58
C ASP A 241 4.86 9.17 16.52
N GLN A 242 3.58 9.52 16.64
CA GLN A 242 2.62 8.75 17.43
C GLN A 242 2.39 7.34 16.86
N PHE A 243 2.31 7.20 15.53
CA PHE A 243 2.26 5.89 14.89
C PHE A 243 3.54 5.08 15.15
N LEU A 244 4.72 5.70 15.05
CA LEU A 244 5.98 5.00 15.35
C LEU A 244 5.99 4.48 16.79
N ALA A 245 5.62 5.32 17.76
CA ALA A 245 5.58 4.94 19.16
C ALA A 245 4.65 3.74 19.39
N ALA A 246 3.43 3.80 18.86
CA ALA A 246 2.48 2.68 18.94
C ALA A 246 3.05 1.40 18.27
N TYR A 247 3.67 1.53 17.10
CA TYR A 247 4.28 0.40 16.41
C TYR A 247 5.41 -0.24 17.24
N GLN A 248 6.28 0.58 17.84
CA GLN A 248 7.35 0.10 18.73
C GLN A 248 6.79 -0.60 19.97
N ASP A 249 5.68 -0.09 20.54
CA ASP A 249 5.02 -0.70 21.69
C ASP A 249 4.47 -2.09 21.35
N TYR A 250 3.83 -2.27 20.19
CA TYR A 250 3.33 -3.58 19.74
C TYR A 250 4.45 -4.52 19.30
N ALA A 251 5.46 -4.04 18.56
CA ALA A 251 6.56 -4.85 18.04
C ALA A 251 7.55 -5.29 19.15
N GLY A 252 7.57 -4.56 20.26
CA GLY A 252 8.43 -4.83 21.41
C GLY A 252 9.92 -4.66 21.11
N SER A 253 10.76 -5.16 22.00
CA SER A 253 12.22 -4.92 21.99
C SER A 253 12.95 -5.58 20.81
N ALA A 254 12.30 -6.46 20.05
CA ALA A 254 12.90 -7.09 18.87
C ALA A 254 13.01 -6.12 17.69
N PHE A 255 12.19 -5.06 17.67
CA PHE A 255 12.24 -4.03 16.66
C PHE A 255 13.14 -2.87 17.11
N CYS A 256 14.22 -2.63 16.35
CA CYS A 256 15.07 -1.46 16.53
C CYS A 256 14.83 -0.49 15.37
N TRP A 257 14.35 0.70 15.71
CA TRP A 257 14.13 1.76 14.72
C TRP A 257 15.44 2.48 14.41
N ASP A 258 15.73 2.67 13.11
CA ASP A 258 16.80 3.53 12.62
C ASP A 258 16.20 4.54 11.61
N PRO A 259 16.43 5.85 11.80
CA PRO A 259 15.91 6.89 10.89
C PRO A 259 16.29 6.69 9.42
N TYR A 260 17.32 5.89 9.10
CA TYR A 260 17.68 5.51 7.74
C TYR A 260 16.48 5.04 6.91
N TRP A 261 15.60 4.23 7.50
CA TRP A 261 14.46 3.65 6.77
C TRP A 261 13.43 4.71 6.40
N ASP A 262 13.09 5.62 7.32
CA ASP A 262 12.21 6.76 7.03
C ASP A 262 12.80 7.70 5.99
N LEU A 263 14.11 7.96 6.07
CA LEU A 263 14.82 8.80 5.09
C LEU A 263 14.81 8.15 3.70
N LEU A 264 15.08 6.86 3.62
CA LEU A 264 15.04 6.10 2.36
C LEU A 264 13.64 6.08 1.77
N SER A 265 12.61 5.80 2.59
CA SER A 265 11.21 5.88 2.17
C SER A 265 10.87 7.28 1.67
N LEU A 266 11.32 8.34 2.33
CA LEU A 266 11.05 9.70 1.90
C LEU A 266 11.65 10.03 0.53
N PHE A 267 12.85 9.51 0.24
CA PHE A 267 13.45 9.64 -1.08
C PHE A 267 12.66 8.87 -2.16
N ASP A 268 12.13 7.69 -1.84
CA ASP A 268 11.32 6.87 -2.76
C ASP A 268 10.03 7.60 -3.22
N PHE A 269 9.47 8.53 -2.43
CA PHE A 269 8.29 9.32 -2.81
C PHE A 269 8.57 10.42 -3.86
N GLY A 270 9.82 10.83 -4.05
CA GLY A 270 10.18 11.89 -4.99
C GLY A 270 9.59 13.26 -4.64
N SER A 271 9.09 13.99 -5.64
CA SER A 271 8.49 15.32 -5.42
C SER A 271 7.08 15.19 -4.82
N PRO A 272 6.80 15.75 -3.63
CA PRO A 272 5.50 15.60 -3.00
C PRO A 272 4.40 16.26 -3.83
N GLN A 273 3.30 15.52 -4.04
CA GLN A 273 2.10 15.94 -4.75
C GLN A 273 0.86 15.56 -3.94
N VAL A 274 -0.27 16.23 -4.19
CA VAL A 274 -1.55 15.81 -3.60
C VAL A 274 -1.96 14.51 -4.30
N TYR A 275 -1.97 13.41 -3.54
CA TYR A 275 -2.39 12.12 -4.05
C TYR A 275 -3.91 12.11 -4.27
N ALA A 276 -4.34 11.78 -5.49
CA ALA A 276 -5.75 11.78 -5.89
C ALA A 276 -6.61 10.83 -5.03
N GLY A 277 -6.03 9.77 -4.47
CA GLY A 277 -6.76 8.88 -3.56
C GLY A 277 -7.16 9.56 -2.25
N TRP A 278 -6.35 10.49 -1.71
CA TRP A 278 -6.76 11.23 -0.51
C TRP A 278 -8.00 12.09 -0.76
N GLU A 279 -8.04 12.78 -1.90
CA GLU A 279 -9.23 13.56 -2.30
C GLU A 279 -10.45 12.66 -2.52
N ALA A 280 -10.26 11.49 -3.14
CA ALA A 280 -11.31 10.51 -3.33
C ALA A 280 -11.91 9.99 -2.00
N PHE A 281 -11.10 9.98 -0.93
CA PHE A 281 -11.51 9.60 0.43
C PHE A 281 -11.83 10.81 1.33
N GLY A 282 -12.17 11.95 0.73
CA GLY A 282 -12.79 13.09 1.42
C GLY A 282 -11.81 14.08 2.05
N ILE A 283 -10.50 13.89 1.87
CA ILE A 283 -9.50 14.89 2.29
C ILE A 283 -9.59 16.10 1.39
N SER A 284 -9.76 17.27 1.99
CA SER A 284 -9.80 18.54 1.29
C SER A 284 -8.84 19.56 1.92
N GLY A 285 -8.43 20.56 1.15
CA GLY A 285 -7.57 21.65 1.64
C GLY A 285 -6.07 21.34 1.69
N LEU A 286 -5.64 20.13 1.29
CA LEU A 286 -4.22 19.88 1.03
C LEU A 286 -3.77 20.62 -0.23
N THR A 287 -2.61 21.23 -0.15
CA THR A 287 -1.94 21.85 -1.30
C THR A 287 -0.53 21.28 -1.40
N GLU A 288 0.05 21.28 -2.60
CA GLU A 288 1.45 20.87 -2.75
C GLU A 288 2.40 21.68 -1.85
N GLY A 289 2.14 22.99 -1.69
CA GLY A 289 2.95 23.84 -0.82
C GLY A 289 2.92 23.39 0.64
N LEU A 290 1.74 23.05 1.17
CA LEU A 290 1.58 22.54 2.52
C LEU A 290 2.26 21.17 2.70
N ILE A 291 2.10 20.26 1.72
CA ILE A 291 2.73 18.94 1.77
C ILE A 291 4.26 19.09 1.75
N LYS A 292 4.81 19.91 0.84
CA LYS A 292 6.25 20.20 0.76
C LYS A 292 6.77 20.78 2.08
N GLU A 293 6.03 21.68 2.72
CA GLU A 293 6.38 22.21 4.03
C GLU A 293 6.40 21.13 5.12
N ARG A 294 5.38 20.27 5.17
CA ARG A 294 5.32 19.15 6.13
C ARG A 294 6.47 18.17 5.94
N VAL A 295 6.79 17.85 4.69
CA VAL A 295 7.94 17.01 4.35
C VAL A 295 9.26 17.65 4.81
N ASP A 296 9.44 18.95 4.58
CA ASP A 296 10.63 19.67 5.07
C ASP A 296 10.72 19.63 6.61
N ARG A 297 9.60 19.81 7.33
CA ARG A 297 9.58 19.66 8.79
C ARG A 297 9.93 18.22 9.22
N TYR A 298 9.41 17.22 8.51
CA TYR A 298 9.65 15.81 8.79
C TYR A 298 11.11 15.42 8.61
N ILE A 299 11.74 15.81 7.49
CA ILE A 299 13.16 15.51 7.30
C ILE A 299 14.05 16.24 8.31
N ILE A 300 13.70 17.47 8.69
CA ILE A 300 14.41 18.21 9.75
C ILE A 300 14.36 17.46 11.08
N THR A 301 13.24 16.81 11.42
CA THR A 301 13.14 16.05 12.68
C THR A 301 13.94 14.76 12.61
N LEU A 302 13.88 14.02 11.49
CA LEU A 302 14.67 12.80 11.28
C LEU A 302 16.19 13.07 11.36
N VAL A 303 16.71 14.12 10.71
CA VAL A 303 18.16 14.39 10.75
C VAL A 303 18.65 14.90 12.11
N LYS A 304 17.77 15.35 12.99
CA LYS A 304 18.15 15.65 14.39
C LYS A 304 18.41 14.36 15.17
N GLN A 305 17.66 13.29 14.89
CA GLN A 305 17.83 11.96 15.50
C GLN A 305 19.12 11.26 15.03
N LEU A 306 19.74 11.70 13.94
CA LEU A 306 21.04 11.19 13.48
C LEU A 306 22.23 11.72 14.31
N SER A 307 22.01 12.76 15.11
CA SER A 307 23.05 13.43 15.91
C SER A 307 22.97 13.09 17.40
N SER A 308 21.98 12.30 17.79
CA SER A 308 21.75 11.78 19.15
C SER A 308 22.24 10.35 19.25
#